data_AF-A0A3N5QZU4-F1
#
_entry.id   AF-A0A3N5QZU4-F1
#
_cell.length_a   1.000
_cell.length_b   1.000
_cell.length_c   1.000
_cell.angle_alpha   90.00
_cell.angle_beta   90.00
_cell.angle_gamma   90.00
#
_symmetry.space_group_name_H-M   'P 1'
#
loop_
_entity.id
_entity.type
_entity.pdbx_description
1 polymer ?
#
loop_
_entity_poly.entity_id
_entity_poly.type
_entity_poly.pdbx_seq_one_letter_code
_entity_poly.pdbx_strand_id
1 'polypeptide(L)'
;MTATIKFPRLSFDWNITPQQFINFWSNFYNYPQEHLYHDNINKGTFSASDVENLFLWKNGMKLSGKKLKALREITRHLDVINRLKADFSLDAFQNVFDKVTTIWKIFLLHITLPQCYPIFDQHVFRAFRFLRYNSLSGSPTEQVYLQEYVLFFDTIVETCGTSRKETDEALMMFGKFLKTPHGGSLCTLQASVSAATIQQAKQDAA
;
A
#
# COMPACT_ATOMS: atom_id res chain seq x y z
N MET A 1 3.50 15.30 38.23
CA MET A 1 4.27 15.13 36.98
C MET A 1 3.54 14.09 36.15
N THR A 2 2.66 14.53 35.25
CA THR A 2 1.93 13.68 34.32
C THR A 2 2.84 13.33 33.15
N ALA A 3 2.98 12.04 32.85
CA ALA A 3 3.84 11.53 31.80
C ALA A 3 3.45 12.13 30.44
N THR A 4 4.40 12.79 29.77
CA THR A 4 4.23 13.28 28.40
C THR A 4 4.17 12.09 27.45
N ILE A 5 2.96 11.66 27.11
CA ILE A 5 2.74 10.66 26.06
C ILE A 5 3.08 11.31 24.71
N LYS A 6 4.23 10.95 24.14
CA LYS A 6 4.64 11.33 22.77
C LYS A 6 4.19 10.22 21.80
N PHE A 7 3.19 10.51 20.97
CA PHE A 7 2.76 9.67 19.84
C PHE A 7 3.18 10.30 18.50
N PRO A 8 3.25 9.52 17.40
CA PRO A 8 4.32 9.64 16.40
C PRO A 8 4.09 10.76 15.37
N ARG A 9 4.80 11.86 15.57
CA ARG A 9 5.61 12.58 14.58
C ARG A 9 5.13 12.46 13.12
N LEU A 10 4.11 13.27 12.85
CA LEU A 10 3.35 13.38 11.62
C LEU A 10 3.94 14.43 10.69
N SER A 11 4.09 14.07 9.42
CA SER A 11 4.58 14.91 8.33
C SER A 11 6.11 15.13 8.28
N PHE A 12 6.60 15.31 7.05
CA PHE A 12 7.99 15.68 6.75
C PHE A 12 8.34 17.10 7.23
N ASP A 13 7.36 17.89 7.68
CA ASP A 13 7.54 19.28 8.10
C ASP A 13 8.09 19.40 9.54
N TRP A 14 8.23 18.28 10.26
CA TRP A 14 8.67 18.24 11.65
C TRP A 14 10.17 17.94 11.82
N ASN A 15 11.00 18.30 10.84
CA ASN A 15 12.43 17.91 10.76
C ASN A 15 12.63 16.38 10.83
N ILE A 16 11.66 15.60 10.33
CA ILE A 16 11.73 14.14 10.26
C ILE A 16 12.10 13.77 8.84
N THR A 17 13.17 13.00 8.69
CA THR A 17 13.55 12.48 7.37
C THR A 17 12.63 11.34 6.94
N PRO A 18 12.41 11.14 5.63
CA PRO A 18 11.74 9.95 5.10
C PRO A 18 12.23 8.63 5.70
N GLN A 19 13.54 8.47 5.85
CA GLN A 19 14.12 7.27 6.45
C GLN A 19 13.69 7.06 7.92
N GLN A 20 13.67 8.13 8.74
CA GLN A 20 13.19 8.05 10.11
C GLN A 20 11.70 7.67 10.19
N PHE A 21 10.89 8.16 9.25
CA PHE A 21 9.49 7.77 9.14
C PHE A 21 9.35 6.26 8.85
N ILE A 22 10.08 5.76 7.85
CA ILE A 22 10.04 4.33 7.49
C ILE A 22 10.49 3.46 8.67
N ASN A 23 11.66 3.75 9.24
CA ASN A 23 12.22 3.00 10.36
C ASN A 23 11.28 2.99 11.58
N PHE A 24 10.59 4.10 11.84
CA PHE A 24 9.65 4.16 12.94
C PHE A 24 8.45 3.23 12.70
N TRP A 25 7.78 3.37 11.55
CA TRP A 25 6.52 2.67 11.31
C TRP A 25 6.67 1.18 10.99
N SER A 26 7.76 0.77 10.33
CA SER A 26 8.03 -0.64 10.04
C SER A 26 8.20 -1.47 11.32
N ASN A 27 8.75 -0.91 12.40
CA ASN A 27 8.91 -1.57 13.69
C ASN A 27 7.60 -2.02 14.36
N PHE A 28 6.45 -1.48 13.93
CA PHE A 28 5.14 -1.91 14.42
C PHE A 28 4.51 -3.01 13.57
N TYR A 29 5.14 -3.40 12.46
CA TYR A 29 4.65 -4.46 11.61
C TYR A 29 4.86 -5.81 12.29
N ASN A 30 3.74 -6.50 12.52
CA ASN A 30 3.74 -7.88 12.99
C ASN A 30 2.61 -8.62 12.29
N TYR A 31 2.96 -9.64 11.51
CA TYR A 31 2.01 -10.42 10.74
C TYR A 31 2.24 -11.92 10.90
N PRO A 32 1.36 -12.65 11.61
CA PRO A 32 1.60 -14.06 11.94
C PRO A 32 1.79 -15.00 10.75
N GLN A 33 1.24 -14.64 9.58
CA GLN A 33 1.25 -15.49 8.39
C GLN A 33 2.31 -15.09 7.37
N GLU A 34 3.33 -14.30 7.75
CA GLU A 34 4.32 -13.75 6.82
C GLU A 34 5.05 -14.82 5.99
N HIS A 35 5.24 -16.02 6.55
CA HIS A 35 5.82 -17.17 5.86
C HIS A 35 5.08 -17.50 4.54
N LEU A 36 3.75 -17.37 4.50
CA LEU A 36 2.96 -17.62 3.29
C LEU A 36 3.33 -16.69 2.13
N TYR A 37 3.82 -15.49 2.41
CA TYR A 37 4.32 -14.58 1.40
C TYR A 37 5.78 -14.84 1.08
N HIS A 38 6.64 -14.83 2.10
CA HIS A 38 8.09 -14.95 1.94
C HIS A 38 8.49 -16.23 1.19
N ASP A 39 7.87 -17.37 1.52
CA ASP A 39 8.23 -18.67 0.98
C ASP A 39 7.76 -18.86 -0.47
N ASN A 40 6.90 -17.97 -0.98
CA ASN A 40 6.24 -18.13 -2.27
C ASN A 40 6.58 -17.02 -3.27
N ILE A 41 6.69 -15.76 -2.84
CA ILE A 41 6.73 -14.59 -3.74
C ILE A 41 7.86 -14.64 -4.78
N ASN A 42 9.04 -15.17 -4.39
CA ASN A 42 10.24 -15.18 -5.23
C ASN A 42 10.37 -16.44 -6.11
N LYS A 43 9.41 -17.37 -6.09
CA LYS A 43 9.45 -18.54 -6.97
C LYS A 43 9.33 -18.10 -8.44
N GLY A 44 10.20 -18.63 -9.31
CA GLY A 44 10.18 -18.34 -10.74
C GLY A 44 8.93 -18.87 -11.44
N THR A 45 8.46 -20.03 -11.00
CA THR A 45 7.22 -20.67 -11.47
C THR A 45 6.33 -20.97 -10.28
N PHE A 46 5.08 -20.54 -10.33
CA PHE A 46 4.07 -20.83 -9.34
C PHE A 46 3.30 -22.11 -9.67
N SER A 47 3.08 -22.90 -8.62
CA SER A 47 1.99 -23.87 -8.53
C SER A 47 0.69 -23.18 -8.09
N ALA A 48 -0.44 -23.87 -8.20
CA ALA A 48 -1.72 -23.36 -7.68
C ALA A 48 -1.64 -23.06 -6.17
N SER A 49 -0.99 -23.92 -5.39
CA SER A 49 -0.81 -23.72 -3.95
C SER A 49 0.03 -22.48 -3.62
N ASP A 50 1.00 -22.12 -4.45
CA ASP A 50 1.82 -20.92 -4.22
C ASP A 50 0.96 -19.66 -4.34
N VAL A 51 0.13 -19.58 -5.39
CA VAL A 51 -0.83 -18.48 -5.59
C VAL A 51 -1.85 -18.47 -4.46
N GLU A 52 -2.38 -19.63 -4.06
CA GLU A 52 -3.34 -19.71 -2.95
C GLU A 52 -2.75 -19.19 -1.63
N ASN A 53 -1.51 -19.57 -1.30
CA ASN A 53 -0.80 -19.09 -0.11
C ASN A 53 -0.62 -17.56 -0.14
N LEU A 54 -0.23 -17.00 -1.29
CA LEU A 54 -0.07 -15.55 -1.46
C LEU A 54 -1.40 -14.80 -1.25
N PHE A 55 -2.51 -15.32 -1.78
CA PHE A 55 -3.84 -14.69 -1.60
C PHE A 55 -4.43 -14.90 -0.21
N LEU A 56 -4.11 -16.02 0.46
CA LEU A 56 -4.42 -16.22 1.87
C LEU A 56 -3.67 -15.19 2.73
N TRP A 57 -2.37 -15.02 2.49
CA TRP A 57 -1.56 -13.98 3.12
C TRP A 57 -2.17 -12.59 2.89
N LYS A 58 -2.49 -12.20 1.65
CA LYS A 58 -3.03 -10.87 1.34
C LYS A 58 -4.35 -10.58 2.07
N ASN A 59 -5.17 -11.62 2.25
CA ASN A 59 -6.47 -11.51 2.88
C ASN A 59 -6.39 -11.46 4.42
N GLY A 60 -5.40 -12.15 5.00
CA GLY A 60 -5.13 -12.20 6.45
C GLY A 60 -6.16 -12.89 7.31
N MET A 61 -7.08 -13.60 6.68
CA MET A 61 -8.04 -14.47 7.33
C MET A 61 -8.52 -15.51 6.32
N LYS A 62 -9.36 -16.44 6.76
CA LYS A 62 -10.01 -17.40 5.85
C LYS A 62 -10.76 -16.66 4.74
N LEU A 63 -10.58 -17.10 3.49
CA LEU A 63 -11.26 -16.54 2.34
C LEU A 63 -12.75 -16.86 2.39
N SER A 64 -13.59 -15.87 2.09
CA SER A 64 -15.03 -16.07 1.91
C SER A 64 -15.31 -16.85 0.61
N GLY A 65 -16.50 -17.43 0.46
CA GLY A 65 -16.87 -18.17 -0.75
C GLY A 65 -16.71 -17.35 -2.05
N LYS A 66 -17.03 -16.06 -2.01
CA LYS A 66 -16.81 -15.14 -3.15
C LYS A 66 -15.33 -14.97 -3.48
N LYS A 67 -14.47 -14.81 -2.46
CA LYS A 67 -13.03 -14.67 -2.63
C LYS A 67 -12.38 -15.97 -3.10
N LEU A 68 -12.84 -17.12 -2.61
CA LEU A 68 -12.41 -18.44 -3.10
C LEU A 68 -12.76 -18.63 -4.58
N LYS A 69 -13.96 -18.20 -5.01
CA LYS A 69 -14.33 -18.25 -6.43
C LYS A 69 -13.43 -17.36 -7.29
N ALA A 70 -13.15 -16.14 -6.85
CA ALA A 70 -12.22 -15.24 -7.56
C ALA A 70 -10.82 -15.84 -7.65
N LEU A 71 -10.32 -16.45 -6.57
CA LEU A 71 -9.01 -17.12 -6.55
C LEU A 71 -8.97 -18.29 -7.52
N ARG A 72 -10.03 -19.09 -7.59
CA ARG A 72 -10.14 -20.19 -8.56
C ARG A 72 -10.10 -19.70 -10.00
N GLU A 73 -10.77 -18.60 -10.32
CA GLU A 73 -10.68 -18.03 -11.68
C GLU A 73 -9.26 -17.53 -11.99
N ILE A 74 -8.55 -16.93 -11.02
CA ILE A 74 -7.14 -16.55 -11.19
C ILE A 74 -6.26 -17.78 -11.45
N THR A 75 -6.41 -18.84 -10.63
CA THR A 75 -5.57 -20.05 -10.75
C THR A 75 -5.86 -20.87 -12.01
N ARG A 76 -7.01 -20.68 -12.68
CA ARG A 76 -7.26 -21.25 -14.02
C ARG A 76 -6.33 -20.69 -15.11
N HIS A 77 -5.75 -19.52 -14.87
CA HIS A 77 -4.80 -18.87 -15.77
C HIS A 77 -3.36 -18.97 -15.25
N LEU A 78 -3.02 -20.01 -14.48
CA LEU A 78 -1.69 -20.20 -13.91
C LEU A 78 -0.58 -20.23 -14.97
N ASP A 79 -0.86 -20.80 -16.14
CA ASP A 79 0.06 -20.79 -17.28
C ASP A 79 0.37 -19.36 -17.75
N VAL A 80 -0.64 -18.49 -17.80
CA VAL A 80 -0.48 -17.07 -18.13
C VAL A 80 0.36 -16.37 -17.06
N ILE A 81 0.05 -16.58 -15.77
CA ILE A 81 0.80 -15.99 -14.66
C ILE A 81 2.29 -16.35 -14.79
N ASN A 82 2.60 -17.63 -14.98
CA ASN A 82 3.98 -18.10 -15.09
C ASN A 82 4.69 -17.57 -16.35
N ARG A 83 3.99 -17.44 -17.48
CA ARG A 83 4.54 -16.76 -18.66
C ARG A 83 4.87 -15.30 -18.36
N LEU A 84 3.95 -14.57 -17.73
CA LEU A 84 4.14 -13.16 -17.39
C LEU A 84 5.24 -12.92 -16.34
N LYS A 85 5.55 -13.90 -15.49
CA LYS A 85 6.72 -13.85 -14.59
C LYS A 85 8.04 -13.93 -15.34
N ALA A 86 8.07 -14.66 -16.46
CA ALA A 86 9.27 -14.83 -17.28
C ALA A 86 9.45 -13.68 -18.28
N ASP A 87 8.36 -13.23 -18.90
CA ASP A 87 8.33 -12.16 -19.90
C ASP A 87 7.06 -11.32 -19.70
N PHE A 88 7.21 -10.19 -19.00
CA PHE A 88 6.07 -9.41 -18.53
C PHE A 88 5.49 -8.52 -19.63
N SER A 89 4.17 -8.62 -19.84
CA SER A 89 3.40 -7.71 -20.68
C SER A 89 2.19 -7.20 -19.93
N LEU A 90 2.12 -5.88 -19.72
CA LEU A 90 0.99 -5.24 -19.04
C LEU A 90 -0.31 -5.41 -19.81
N ASP A 91 -0.27 -5.32 -21.14
CA ASP A 91 -1.44 -5.49 -22.00
C ASP A 91 -1.99 -6.91 -21.90
N ALA A 92 -1.11 -7.93 -21.97
CA ALA A 92 -1.52 -9.32 -21.81
C ALA A 92 -2.10 -9.57 -20.40
N PHE A 93 -1.49 -8.99 -19.37
CA PHE A 93 -2.00 -9.04 -18.01
C PHE A 93 -3.41 -8.42 -17.89
N GLN A 94 -3.59 -7.21 -18.40
CA GLN A 94 -4.86 -6.48 -18.32
C GLN A 94 -5.97 -7.19 -19.10
N ASN A 95 -5.66 -7.76 -20.26
CA ASN A 95 -6.61 -8.50 -21.08
C ASN A 95 -7.10 -9.79 -20.41
N VAL A 96 -6.23 -10.53 -19.73
CA VAL A 96 -6.61 -11.81 -19.10
C VAL A 96 -7.32 -11.59 -17.76
N PHE A 97 -6.92 -10.57 -16.99
CA PHE A 97 -7.41 -10.34 -15.63
C PHE A 97 -8.34 -9.13 -15.51
N ASP A 98 -9.01 -8.74 -16.61
CA ASP A 98 -9.93 -7.60 -16.69
C ASP A 98 -11.06 -7.63 -15.64
N LYS A 99 -11.58 -8.83 -15.35
CA LYS A 99 -12.68 -9.08 -14.41
C LYS A 99 -12.25 -9.26 -12.96
N VAL A 100 -10.94 -9.27 -12.69
CA VAL A 100 -10.44 -9.38 -11.31
C VAL A 100 -10.65 -8.03 -10.61
N THR A 101 -11.21 -8.05 -9.41
CA THR A 101 -11.43 -6.83 -8.63
C THR A 101 -10.12 -6.06 -8.38
N THR A 102 -10.16 -4.74 -8.45
CA THR A 102 -8.99 -3.84 -8.40
C THR A 102 -7.91 -4.24 -7.39
N ILE A 103 -8.24 -4.41 -6.10
CA ILE A 103 -7.22 -4.74 -5.08
C ILE A 103 -6.57 -6.11 -5.33
N TRP A 104 -7.34 -7.12 -5.74
CA TRP A 104 -6.81 -8.44 -6.04
C TRP A 104 -6.02 -8.46 -7.35
N LYS A 105 -6.44 -7.65 -8.34
CA LYS A 105 -5.74 -7.50 -9.61
C LYS A 105 -4.39 -6.81 -9.41
N ILE A 106 -4.35 -5.74 -8.61
CA ILE A 106 -3.10 -5.07 -8.24
C ILE A 106 -2.19 -6.04 -7.45
N PHE A 107 -2.75 -6.83 -6.53
CA PHE A 107 -1.95 -7.84 -5.84
C PHE A 107 -1.43 -8.93 -6.79
N LEU A 108 -2.23 -9.36 -7.78
CA LEU A 108 -1.81 -10.30 -8.82
C LEU A 108 -0.66 -9.72 -9.67
N LEU A 109 -0.72 -8.42 -9.97
CA LEU A 109 0.33 -7.69 -10.66
C LEU A 109 1.62 -7.68 -9.83
N HIS A 110 1.51 -7.41 -8.54
CA HIS A 110 2.62 -7.48 -7.58
C HIS A 110 3.26 -8.88 -7.53
N ILE A 111 2.50 -9.98 -7.39
CA ILE A 111 3.12 -11.32 -7.32
C ILE A 111 3.73 -11.79 -8.65
N THR A 112 3.31 -11.18 -9.76
CA THR A 112 3.86 -11.44 -11.08
C THR A 112 5.23 -10.77 -11.23
N LEU A 113 5.34 -9.48 -10.86
CA LEU A 113 6.59 -8.72 -10.98
C LEU A 113 6.83 -7.82 -9.74
N PRO A 114 7.23 -8.43 -8.59
CA PRO A 114 7.24 -7.76 -7.29
C PRO A 114 8.26 -6.62 -7.16
N GLN A 115 9.29 -6.63 -8.01
CA GLN A 115 10.31 -5.58 -8.04
C GLN A 115 9.80 -4.29 -8.69
N CYS A 116 8.81 -4.37 -9.58
CA CYS A 116 8.25 -3.22 -10.28
C CYS A 116 6.95 -2.74 -9.64
N TYR A 117 6.11 -3.67 -9.17
CA TYR A 117 4.78 -3.35 -8.69
C TYR A 117 4.71 -3.52 -7.17
N PRO A 118 4.67 -2.43 -6.38
CA PRO A 118 4.59 -2.50 -4.92
C PRO A 118 3.25 -3.05 -4.43
N ILE A 119 3.25 -3.61 -3.22
CA ILE A 119 2.03 -4.04 -2.54
C ILE A 119 1.11 -2.84 -2.35
N PHE A 120 -0.19 -3.07 -2.48
CA PHE A 120 -1.20 -2.04 -2.37
C PHE A 120 -2.50 -2.60 -1.81
N ASP A 121 -3.01 -1.93 -0.79
CA ASP A 121 -4.36 -2.14 -0.27
C ASP A 121 -4.93 -0.85 0.31
N GLN A 122 -6.09 -0.95 0.96
CA GLN A 122 -6.78 0.20 1.54
C GLN A 122 -5.97 0.99 2.58
N HIS A 123 -5.06 0.34 3.32
CA HIS A 123 -4.26 1.00 4.36
C HIS A 123 -3.09 1.73 3.73
N VAL A 124 -2.38 1.05 2.83
CA VAL A 124 -1.29 1.65 2.05
C VAL A 124 -1.81 2.81 1.20
N PHE A 125 -2.98 2.66 0.57
CA PHE A 125 -3.65 3.75 -0.13
C PHE A 125 -3.96 4.93 0.79
N ARG A 126 -4.46 4.67 2.01
CA ARG A 126 -4.71 5.72 3.00
C ARG A 126 -3.44 6.49 3.35
N ALA A 127 -2.33 5.77 3.58
CA ALA A 127 -1.03 6.39 3.83
C ALA A 127 -0.55 7.24 2.65
N PHE A 128 -0.61 6.70 1.44
CA PHE A 128 -0.29 7.43 0.21
C PHE A 128 -1.11 8.72 0.08
N ARG A 129 -2.44 8.65 0.21
CA ARG A 129 -3.32 9.82 0.07
C ARG A 129 -3.02 10.88 1.11
N PHE A 130 -2.74 10.47 2.35
CA PHE A 130 -2.36 11.40 3.40
C PHE A 130 -1.01 12.06 3.12
N LEU A 131 0.02 11.27 2.81
CA LEU A 131 1.37 11.80 2.59
C LEU A 131 1.47 12.68 1.33
N ARG A 132 0.70 12.37 0.28
CA ARG A 132 0.76 13.09 -0.99
C ARG A 132 -0.19 14.28 -1.05
N TYR A 133 -1.37 14.16 -0.46
CA TYR A 133 -2.47 15.12 -0.64
C TYR A 133 -3.03 15.66 0.66
N ASN A 134 -2.48 15.27 1.81
CA ASN A 134 -3.01 15.60 3.13
C ASN A 134 -4.52 15.28 3.25
N SER A 135 -4.93 14.15 2.66
CA SER A 135 -6.34 13.78 2.56
C SER A 135 -6.53 12.28 2.77
N LEU A 136 -7.65 11.91 3.41
CA LEU A 136 -8.11 10.52 3.50
C LEU A 136 -9.22 10.19 2.49
N SER A 137 -9.60 11.17 1.65
CA SER A 137 -10.66 10.99 0.66
C SER A 137 -10.19 10.26 -0.59
N GLY A 138 -11.15 9.61 -1.26
CA GLY A 138 -10.95 8.86 -2.49
C GLY A 138 -11.05 7.36 -2.28
N SER A 139 -10.92 6.63 -3.39
CA SER A 139 -10.93 5.17 -3.42
C SER A 139 -9.75 4.66 -4.24
N PRO A 140 -9.23 3.45 -3.92
CA PRO A 140 -8.19 2.84 -4.72
C PRO A 140 -8.73 2.47 -6.10
N THR A 141 -8.04 2.89 -7.16
CA THR A 141 -8.30 2.51 -8.55
C THR A 141 -7.01 1.99 -9.21
N GLU A 142 -7.14 1.21 -10.28
CA GLU A 142 -5.98 0.76 -11.07
C GLU A 142 -5.21 1.94 -11.66
N GLN A 143 -5.92 2.98 -12.09
CA GLN A 143 -5.32 4.18 -12.64
C GLN A 143 -4.46 4.92 -11.60
N VAL A 144 -5.01 5.19 -10.41
CA VAL A 144 -4.26 5.83 -9.32
C VAL A 144 -3.06 4.97 -8.92
N TYR A 145 -3.23 3.65 -8.93
CA TYR A 145 -2.12 2.74 -8.65
C TYR A 145 -0.99 2.89 -9.67
N LEU A 146 -1.30 2.70 -10.96
CA LEU A 146 -0.30 2.68 -12.04
C LEU A 146 0.33 4.05 -12.32
N GLN A 147 -0.45 5.13 -12.22
CA GLN A 147 0.01 6.47 -12.62
C GLN A 147 0.61 7.27 -11.48
N GLU A 148 0.21 7.01 -10.24
CA GLU A 148 0.64 7.82 -9.10
C GLU A 148 1.37 7.01 -8.03
N TYR A 149 0.77 5.90 -7.58
CA TYR A 149 1.28 5.18 -6.42
C TYR A 149 2.61 4.48 -6.69
N VAL A 150 2.79 3.85 -7.85
CA VAL A 150 4.07 3.20 -8.21
C VAL A 150 5.22 4.21 -8.13
N LEU A 151 5.09 5.35 -8.81
CA LEU A 151 6.09 6.41 -8.79
C LEU A 151 6.33 6.97 -7.38
N PHE A 152 5.26 7.22 -6.62
CA PHE A 152 5.36 7.66 -5.23
C PHE A 152 6.16 6.68 -4.38
N PHE A 153 5.88 5.39 -4.52
CA PHE A 153 6.53 4.35 -3.75
C PHE A 153 8.01 4.23 -4.09
N ASP A 154 8.35 4.20 -5.39
CA ASP A 154 9.72 4.09 -5.86
C ASP A 154 10.54 5.31 -5.42
N THR A 155 9.95 6.51 -5.47
CA THR A 155 10.58 7.75 -4.98
C THR A 155 10.95 7.62 -3.49
N ILE A 156 10.07 7.05 -2.66
CA ILE A 156 10.35 6.86 -1.22
C ILE A 156 11.48 5.84 -1.04
N VAL A 157 11.42 4.71 -1.73
CA VAL A 157 12.44 3.65 -1.63
C VAL A 157 13.82 4.21 -1.99
N GLU A 158 13.93 4.93 -3.11
CA GLU A 158 15.17 5.53 -3.58
C GLU A 158 15.68 6.62 -2.63
N THR A 159 14.81 7.53 -2.18
CA THR A 159 15.18 8.65 -1.31
C THR A 159 15.61 8.17 0.08
N CYS A 160 14.97 7.12 0.61
CA CYS A 160 15.28 6.61 1.95
C CYS A 160 16.43 5.61 1.98
N GLY A 161 16.79 5.02 0.83
CA GLY A 161 17.70 3.87 0.77
C GLY A 161 17.18 2.66 1.57
N THR A 162 15.86 2.51 1.69
CA THR A 162 15.19 1.41 2.42
C THR A 162 14.80 0.29 1.49
N SER A 163 14.56 -0.91 2.01
CA SER A 163 13.99 -1.98 1.18
C SER A 163 12.54 -1.66 0.81
N ARG A 164 12.08 -2.21 -0.32
CA ARG A 164 10.65 -2.16 -0.71
C ARG A 164 9.77 -2.75 0.39
N LYS A 165 10.23 -3.83 1.05
CA LYS A 165 9.45 -4.49 2.11
C LYS A 165 9.27 -3.60 3.34
N GLU A 166 10.34 -3.04 3.86
CA GLU A 166 10.26 -2.11 5.01
C GLU A 166 9.39 -0.89 4.68
N THR A 167 9.47 -0.41 3.43
CA THR A 167 8.66 0.71 2.96
C THR A 167 7.16 0.36 2.95
N ASP A 168 6.79 -0.81 2.42
CA ASP A 168 5.41 -1.30 2.46
C ASP A 168 4.90 -1.47 3.89
N GLU A 169 5.71 -2.08 4.77
CA GLU A 169 5.36 -2.30 6.18
C GLU A 169 5.09 -0.98 6.91
N ALA A 170 5.96 0.01 6.69
CA ALA A 170 5.80 1.34 7.25
C ALA A 170 4.51 2.02 6.77
N LEU A 171 4.25 2.01 5.45
CA LEU A 171 3.03 2.59 4.87
C LEU A 171 1.77 1.85 5.35
N MET A 172 1.83 0.53 5.48
CA MET A 172 0.75 -0.29 6.00
C MET A 172 0.41 0.09 7.44
N MET A 173 1.42 0.19 8.31
CA MET A 173 1.23 0.51 9.72
C MET A 173 0.77 1.94 9.93
N PHE A 174 1.35 2.90 9.21
CA PHE A 174 0.90 4.28 9.24
C PHE A 174 -0.54 4.41 8.73
N GLY A 175 -0.87 3.71 7.64
CA GLY A 175 -2.22 3.63 7.09
C GLY A 175 -3.24 3.05 8.07
N LYS A 176 -2.86 2.04 8.87
CA LYS A 176 -3.69 1.53 9.98
C LYS A 176 -3.88 2.58 11.06
N PHE A 177 -2.81 3.27 11.47
CA PHE A 177 -2.85 4.33 12.46
C PHE A 177 -3.82 5.46 12.06
N LEU A 178 -3.78 5.91 10.80
CA LEU A 178 -4.68 6.94 10.27
C LEU A 178 -6.18 6.57 10.36
N LYS A 179 -6.52 5.29 10.53
CA LYS A 179 -7.91 4.83 10.74
C LYS A 179 -8.38 4.98 12.19
N THR A 180 -7.45 5.14 13.14
CA THR A 180 -7.79 5.30 14.56
C THR A 180 -8.41 6.68 14.83
N PRO A 181 -9.15 6.87 15.94
CA PRO A 181 -9.66 8.19 16.30
C PRO A 181 -8.57 9.27 16.38
N HIS A 182 -7.38 8.91 16.88
CA HIS A 182 -6.23 9.81 16.95
C HIS A 182 -5.67 10.12 15.56
N GLY A 183 -5.54 9.10 14.69
CA GLY A 183 -5.08 9.31 13.32
C GLY A 183 -6.04 10.16 12.49
N GLY A 184 -7.35 9.95 12.66
CA GLY A 184 -8.39 10.68 11.95
C GLY A 184 -8.46 12.16 12.35
N SER A 185 -8.29 12.49 13.64
CA SER A 185 -8.35 13.89 14.11
C SER A 185 -7.23 14.76 13.55
N LEU A 186 -6.08 14.16 13.22
CA LEU A 186 -4.94 14.87 12.62
C LEU A 186 -5.25 15.40 11.22
N CYS A 187 -6.06 14.67 10.46
CA CYS A 187 -6.52 15.11 9.14
C CYS A 187 -7.45 16.32 9.25
N THR A 188 -8.31 16.35 10.28
CA THR A 188 -9.22 17.45 10.54
C THR A 188 -8.48 18.70 11.02
N LEU A 189 -7.46 18.54 11.86
CA LEU A 189 -6.64 19.63 12.40
C LEU A 189 -5.76 20.29 11.34
N GLN A 190 -5.17 19.55 10.40
CA GLN A 190 -4.37 20.16 9.34
C GLN A 190 -5.23 20.87 8.28
N ALA A 191 -6.45 20.40 8.03
CA ALA A 191 -7.39 21.07 7.14
C ALA A 191 -7.83 22.44 7.69
N SER A 192 -8.05 22.56 9.00
CA SER A 192 -8.44 23.82 9.62
C SER A 192 -7.31 24.86 9.64
N VAL A 193 -6.07 24.43 9.87
CA VAL A 193 -4.88 25.33 9.80
C VAL A 193 -4.65 25.84 8.37
N SER A 194 -4.79 24.97 7.36
CA SER A 194 -4.64 25.36 5.95
C SER A 194 -5.72 26.38 5.53
N ALA A 195 -6.96 26.17 5.94
CA ALA A 195 -8.06 27.10 5.67
C ALA A 195 -7.86 28.46 6.34
N ALA A 196 -7.43 28.48 7.61
CA ALA A 196 -7.12 29.71 8.34
C ALA A 196 -5.98 30.50 7.69
N THR A 197 -4.94 29.82 7.21
CA THR A 197 -3.79 30.44 6.53
C THR A 197 -4.20 31.08 5.20
N ILE A 198 -5.03 30.39 4.41
CA ILE A 198 -5.56 30.92 3.14
C ILE A 198 -6.46 32.14 3.39
N GLN A 199 -7.23 32.13 4.49
CA GLN A 199 -8.12 33.24 4.82
C GLN A 199 -7.35 34.47 5.31
N GLN A 200 -6.28 34.28 6.09
CA GLN A 200 -5.38 35.34 6.50
C GLN A 200 -4.66 35.96 5.30
N ALA A 201 -4.12 35.15 4.38
CA ALA A 201 -3.46 35.65 3.17
C ALA A 201 -4.41 36.46 2.25
N LYS A 202 -5.71 36.15 2.25
CA LYS A 202 -6.73 36.94 1.52
C LYS A 202 -7.08 38.25 2.22
N GLN A 203 -6.96 38.31 3.54
CA GLN A 203 -7.19 39.53 4.33
C GLN A 203 -5.99 40.48 4.24
N ASP A 204 -4.76 39.94 4.18
CA ASP A 204 -3.54 40.74 4.06
C ASP A 204 -3.29 41.27 2.63
N ALA A 205 -4.00 40.72 1.63
CA ALA A 205 -3.93 41.13 0.23
C ALA A 205 -5.05 42.11 -0.19
N ALA A 206 -5.93 42.50 0.74
CA ALA A 206 -7.04 43.43 0.54
C ALA A 206 -6.79 44.76 1.26
#